data_AF-A0A519YAH2-F1
#
_entry.id   AF-A0A519YAH2-F1
#
_cell.length_a   1.000
_cell.length_b   1.000
_cell.length_c   1.000
_cell.angle_alpha   90.00
_cell.angle_beta   90.00
_cell.angle_gamma   90.00
#
_symmetry.space_group_name_H-M   'P 1'
#
loop_
_entity.id
_entity.type
_entity.pdbx_description
1 polymer ?
#
loop_
_entity_poly.entity_id
_entity_poly.type
_entity_poly.pdbx_seq_one_letter_code
_entity_poly.pdbx_strand_id
1 'polypeptide(L)'
;MATRRFGSWRLGLVGALLLVASPRLFSDYFYNSKDAVFLAAFTGAVATAVPFIRRPTWRGAVAHAFVCALAINVRLMGTLVPAATLAMVGLQAVRGAYRGRPVLALVGTYCTLLVGLVVAMWPFLWEAPLTNFVAAWRAMSHFRIHGQIMYRGALVYIDQLPWHYTLVWIGITVPLLYLLLWAGGAACALRQLAKRSWRLYATEAEWQDLLFLGLNLAPLVAVIALHSVLYNGWRQLYFLYPMLLLVALRGLVAAWEWLPPGQVARRYWQPVLFVVIGSSLAVIAGRMVRLHPLENLYFNALAPTPVERYYETDYWGLSQRIGLEWVAQHNSRPLVRVCSNTPWGLMVAHRILPDAMRRRLVPVLDTEEADYVLDRSFNWRPNKVTAPPQVFWADDIHILD
;
A
#
# COMPACT_ATOMS: atom_id res chain seq x y z
N MET A 1 -17.08 0.58 6.12
CA MET A 1 -16.63 -0.38 7.16
C MET A 1 -16.51 0.26 8.54
N ALA A 2 -15.68 1.31 8.71
CA ALA A 2 -15.51 2.01 9.99
C ALA A 2 -16.83 2.45 10.65
N THR A 3 -17.76 3.07 9.89
CA THR A 3 -19.09 3.47 10.41
C THR A 3 -19.83 2.33 11.09
N ARG A 4 -19.81 1.14 10.47
CA ARG A 4 -20.46 -0.05 11.03
C ARG A 4 -19.69 -0.61 12.21
N ARG A 5 -18.35 -0.68 12.12
CA ARG A 5 -17.50 -1.22 13.18
C ARG A 5 -17.62 -0.40 14.47
N PHE A 6 -17.60 0.92 14.37
CA PHE A 6 -17.57 1.83 15.51
C PHE A 6 -18.93 2.49 15.82
N GLY A 7 -19.98 2.19 15.05
CA GLY A 7 -21.31 2.80 15.22
C GLY A 7 -21.33 4.32 15.02
N SER A 8 -20.34 4.88 14.29
CA SER A 8 -20.14 6.33 14.18
C SER A 8 -19.76 6.73 12.76
N TRP A 9 -20.62 7.52 12.11
CA TRP A 9 -20.35 8.06 10.78
C TRP A 9 -19.15 9.03 10.79
N ARG A 10 -18.91 9.72 11.92
CA ARG A 10 -17.76 10.61 12.11
C ARG A 10 -16.45 9.82 12.01
N LEU A 11 -16.36 8.67 12.68
CA LEU A 11 -15.20 7.77 12.54
C LEU A 11 -15.10 7.15 11.13
N GLY A 12 -16.24 6.97 10.46
CA GLY A 12 -16.28 6.65 9.03
C GLY A 12 -15.58 7.70 8.16
N LEU A 13 -15.90 8.97 8.35
CA LEU A 13 -15.27 10.09 7.64
C LEU A 13 -13.80 10.27 8.01
N VAL A 14 -13.45 10.12 9.30
CA VAL A 14 -12.04 10.14 9.71
C VAL A 14 -11.28 9.03 8.99
N GLY A 15 -11.80 7.80 8.94
CA GLY A 15 -11.17 6.71 8.19
C GLY A 15 -10.96 7.00 6.71
N ALA A 16 -11.95 7.62 6.05
CA ALA A 16 -11.81 8.05 4.66
C ALA A 16 -10.78 9.17 4.50
N LEU A 17 -10.77 10.15 5.41
CA LEU A 17 -9.80 11.24 5.42
C LEU A 17 -8.37 10.72 5.61
N LEU A 18 -8.14 9.78 6.52
CA LEU A 18 -6.80 9.17 6.70
C LEU A 18 -6.34 8.43 5.44
N LEU A 19 -7.26 7.80 4.70
CA LEU A 19 -6.93 7.12 3.46
C LEU A 19 -6.53 8.11 2.35
N VAL A 20 -7.25 9.22 2.23
CA VAL A 20 -6.91 10.30 1.27
C VAL A 20 -5.63 11.01 1.68
N ALA A 21 -5.45 11.30 2.98
CA ALA A 21 -4.24 11.89 3.56
C ALA A 21 -3.10 10.86 3.73
N SER A 22 -2.94 9.94 2.79
CA SER A 22 -1.84 8.98 2.73
C SER A 22 -1.02 9.28 1.47
N PRO A 23 0.05 10.10 1.55
CA PRO A 23 0.66 10.75 0.39
C PRO A 23 1.02 9.80 -0.76
N ARG A 24 1.79 8.73 -0.46
CA ARG A 24 2.18 7.75 -1.49
C ARG A 24 1.01 6.98 -2.09
N LEU A 25 0.01 6.69 -1.26
CA LEU A 25 -1.16 5.98 -1.73
C LEU A 25 -2.02 6.89 -2.61
N PHE A 26 -2.11 8.16 -2.24
CA PHE A 26 -2.81 9.19 -2.99
C PHE A 26 -2.23 9.32 -4.41
N SER A 27 -0.92 9.49 -4.55
CA SER A 27 -0.27 9.57 -5.86
C SER A 27 -0.45 8.29 -6.70
N ASP A 28 -0.39 7.12 -6.06
CA ASP A 28 -0.53 5.83 -6.76
C ASP A 28 -1.88 5.70 -7.49
N TYR A 29 -2.94 6.37 -7.04
CA TYR A 29 -4.23 6.35 -7.75
C TYR A 29 -4.19 7.01 -9.14
N PHE A 30 -3.20 7.85 -9.44
CA PHE A 30 -3.14 8.60 -10.70
C PHE A 30 -2.37 7.88 -11.82
N TYR A 31 -1.48 6.94 -11.47
CA TYR A 31 -0.64 6.25 -12.47
C TYR A 31 -0.59 4.72 -12.30
N ASN A 32 -0.90 4.17 -11.12
CA ASN A 32 -0.77 2.75 -10.86
C ASN A 32 -2.09 2.01 -11.15
N SER A 33 -2.21 1.48 -12.38
CA SER A 33 -3.41 0.79 -12.86
C SER A 33 -3.71 -0.55 -12.17
N LYS A 34 -2.80 -1.08 -11.34
CA LYS A 34 -2.94 -2.41 -10.74
C LYS A 34 -3.14 -2.38 -9.23
N ASP A 35 -2.23 -1.75 -8.49
CA ASP A 35 -2.24 -1.82 -7.03
C ASP A 35 -3.41 -1.01 -6.43
N ALA A 36 -3.72 0.15 -7.02
CA ALA A 36 -4.84 0.99 -6.62
C ALA A 36 -6.20 0.30 -6.85
N VAL A 37 -6.37 -0.29 -8.03
CA VAL A 37 -7.58 -1.06 -8.37
C VAL A 37 -7.73 -2.26 -7.44
N PHE A 38 -6.62 -2.95 -7.17
CA PHE A 38 -6.63 -4.10 -6.25
C PHE A 38 -6.98 -3.69 -4.82
N LEU A 39 -6.44 -2.57 -4.32
CA LEU A 39 -6.80 -2.03 -3.01
C LEU A 39 -8.31 -1.78 -2.91
N ALA A 40 -8.90 -1.14 -3.91
CA ALA A 40 -10.35 -0.86 -3.93
C ALA A 40 -11.17 -2.15 -3.93
N ALA A 41 -10.83 -3.12 -4.79
CA ALA A 41 -11.51 -4.40 -4.87
C ALA A 41 -11.36 -5.22 -3.57
N PHE A 42 -10.15 -5.25 -2.99
CA PHE A 42 -9.87 -5.92 -1.71
C PHE A 42 -10.66 -5.29 -0.56
N THR A 43 -10.71 -3.95 -0.50
CA THR A 43 -11.50 -3.20 0.49
C THR A 43 -12.99 -3.52 0.36
N GLY A 44 -13.51 -3.59 -0.87
CA GLY A 44 -14.89 -4.02 -1.15
C GLY A 44 -15.14 -5.46 -0.72
N ALA A 45 -14.20 -6.37 -0.96
CA ALA A 45 -14.30 -7.77 -0.57
C ALA A 45 -14.38 -7.91 0.96
N VAL A 46 -13.55 -7.18 1.70
CA VAL A 46 -13.66 -7.14 3.17
C VAL A 46 -14.97 -6.49 3.62
N ALA A 47 -15.40 -5.41 2.96
CA ALA A 47 -16.65 -4.72 3.30
C ALA A 47 -17.89 -5.62 3.14
N THR A 48 -17.88 -6.54 2.17
CA THR A 48 -18.92 -7.55 1.96
C THR A 48 -18.74 -8.81 2.83
N ALA A 49 -17.51 -9.12 3.24
CA ALA A 49 -17.22 -10.20 4.19
C ALA A 49 -17.90 -9.96 5.55
N VAL A 50 -17.77 -8.75 6.11
CA VAL A 50 -18.31 -8.43 7.45
C VAL A 50 -19.85 -8.66 7.58
N PRO A 51 -20.73 -8.23 6.65
CA PRO A 51 -22.16 -8.57 6.69
C PRO A 51 -22.41 -10.06 6.49
N PHE A 52 -21.70 -10.70 5.56
CA PHE A 52 -21.86 -12.13 5.31
C PHE A 52 -21.49 -12.97 6.53
N ILE A 53 -20.34 -12.69 7.15
CA ILE A 53 -19.87 -13.33 8.38
C ILE A 53 -20.84 -13.07 9.55
N ARG A 54 -21.33 -11.84 9.76
CA ARG A 54 -22.28 -11.55 10.86
C ARG A 54 -23.62 -12.27 10.66
N ARG A 55 -24.17 -12.17 9.45
CA ARG A 55 -25.52 -12.64 9.13
C ARG A 55 -25.53 -13.25 7.72
N PRO A 56 -25.16 -14.54 7.58
CA PRO A 56 -25.16 -15.19 6.28
C PRO A 56 -26.56 -15.13 5.66
N THR A 57 -26.62 -14.68 4.41
CA THR A 57 -27.84 -14.62 3.58
C THR A 57 -27.46 -14.95 2.14
N TRP A 58 -28.41 -15.40 1.32
CA TRP A 58 -28.14 -15.70 -0.09
C TRP A 58 -27.67 -14.45 -0.86
N ARG A 59 -28.29 -13.28 -0.62
CA ARG A 59 -27.85 -12.00 -1.21
C ARG A 59 -26.43 -11.66 -0.80
N GLY A 60 -26.10 -11.87 0.48
CA GLY A 60 -24.75 -11.70 1.00
C GLY A 60 -23.74 -12.66 0.36
N ALA A 61 -24.11 -13.92 0.14
CA ALA A 61 -23.27 -14.91 -0.53
C ALA A 61 -22.97 -14.50 -1.98
N VAL A 62 -24.00 -14.12 -2.74
CA VAL A 62 -23.86 -13.66 -4.14
C VAL A 62 -22.99 -12.41 -4.22
N ALA A 63 -23.31 -11.37 -3.43
CA ALA A 63 -22.56 -10.12 -3.45
C ALA A 63 -21.10 -10.32 -3.01
N HIS A 64 -20.86 -11.12 -1.97
CA HIS A 64 -19.51 -11.38 -1.49
C HIS A 64 -18.69 -12.23 -2.47
N ALA A 65 -19.31 -13.25 -3.09
CA ALA A 65 -18.67 -14.06 -4.13
C ALA A 65 -18.24 -13.19 -5.32
N PHE A 66 -19.13 -12.32 -5.81
CA PHE A 66 -18.82 -11.42 -6.92
C PHE A 66 -17.67 -10.47 -6.62
N VAL A 67 -17.69 -9.79 -5.47
CA VAL A 67 -16.61 -8.85 -5.13
C VAL A 67 -15.29 -9.57 -4.85
N CYS A 68 -15.32 -10.75 -4.24
CA CYS A 68 -14.11 -11.58 -4.09
C CYS A 68 -13.56 -12.04 -5.45
N ALA A 69 -14.43 -12.46 -6.37
CA ALA A 69 -14.02 -12.87 -7.71
C ALA A 69 -13.35 -11.71 -8.45
N LEU A 70 -13.92 -10.49 -8.38
CA LEU A 70 -13.31 -9.28 -8.93
C LEU A 70 -11.92 -9.03 -8.32
N ALA A 71 -11.80 -9.10 -7.00
CA ALA A 71 -10.50 -8.90 -6.33
C ALA A 71 -9.44 -9.93 -6.78
N ILE A 72 -9.80 -11.22 -6.86
CA ILE A 72 -8.90 -12.30 -7.31
C ILE A 72 -8.47 -12.08 -8.76
N ASN A 73 -9.38 -11.63 -9.62
CA ASN A 73 -9.11 -11.36 -11.03
C ASN A 73 -8.15 -10.17 -11.24
N VAL A 74 -8.20 -9.17 -10.35
CA VAL A 74 -7.20 -8.08 -10.38
C VAL A 74 -5.85 -8.57 -9.87
N ARG A 75 -5.84 -9.31 -8.75
CA ARG A 75 -4.63 -9.88 -8.19
C ARG A 75 -4.94 -11.12 -7.35
N LEU A 76 -4.13 -12.15 -7.55
CA LEU A 76 -4.32 -13.45 -6.92
C LEU A 76 -4.34 -13.41 -5.37
N MET A 77 -3.70 -12.41 -4.75
CA MET A 77 -3.79 -12.18 -3.30
C MET A 77 -5.19 -11.83 -2.80
N GLY A 78 -6.16 -11.57 -3.70
CA GLY A 78 -7.58 -11.45 -3.34
C GLY A 78 -8.14 -12.70 -2.65
N THR A 79 -7.50 -13.87 -2.83
CA THR A 79 -7.86 -15.15 -2.18
C THR A 79 -7.79 -15.11 -0.66
N LEU A 80 -7.04 -14.16 -0.09
CA LEU A 80 -6.94 -13.96 1.36
C LEU A 80 -8.31 -13.63 1.98
N VAL A 81 -9.18 -12.90 1.27
CA VAL A 81 -10.49 -12.53 1.80
C VAL A 81 -11.42 -13.74 1.88
N PRO A 82 -11.61 -14.56 0.83
CA PRO A 82 -12.32 -15.83 0.95
C PRO A 82 -11.79 -16.74 2.07
N ALA A 83 -10.47 -16.90 2.18
CA ALA A 83 -9.87 -17.73 3.22
C ALA A 83 -10.24 -17.22 4.63
N ALA A 84 -10.10 -15.90 4.87
CA ALA A 84 -10.48 -15.28 6.13
C ALA A 84 -11.98 -15.36 6.40
N THR A 85 -12.82 -15.16 5.38
CA THR A 85 -14.28 -15.30 5.49
C THR A 85 -14.67 -16.71 5.92
N LEU A 86 -14.16 -17.74 5.24
CA LEU A 86 -14.47 -19.14 5.55
C LEU A 86 -13.99 -19.53 6.95
N ALA A 87 -12.78 -19.12 7.34
CA ALA A 87 -12.26 -19.33 8.68
C ALA A 87 -13.15 -18.69 9.76
N MET A 88 -13.59 -17.44 9.55
CA MET A 88 -14.44 -16.73 10.51
C MET A 88 -15.87 -17.26 10.56
N VAL A 89 -16.44 -17.67 9.43
CA VAL A 89 -17.75 -18.35 9.39
C VAL A 89 -17.66 -19.70 10.11
N GLY A 90 -16.63 -20.50 9.85
CA GLY A 90 -16.40 -21.78 10.53
C GLY A 90 -16.30 -21.60 12.05
N LEU A 91 -15.49 -20.63 12.50
CA LEU A 91 -15.32 -20.32 13.92
C LEU A 91 -16.62 -19.86 14.59
N GLN A 92 -17.43 -19.04 13.92
CA GLN A 92 -18.74 -18.62 14.42
C GLN A 92 -19.77 -19.76 14.44
N ALA A 93 -19.72 -20.66 13.45
CA ALA A 93 -20.59 -21.83 13.40
C ALA A 93 -20.32 -22.79 14.56
N VAL A 94 -19.04 -23.10 14.83
CA VAL A 94 -18.63 -23.95 15.98
C VAL A 94 -19.09 -23.35 17.31
N ARG A 95 -19.13 -22.02 17.41
CA ARG A 95 -19.62 -21.31 18.60
C ARG A 95 -21.15 -21.15 18.66
N GLY A 96 -21.88 -21.73 17.70
CA GLY A 96 -23.35 -21.71 17.67
C GLY A 96 -23.96 -20.36 17.28
N ALA A 97 -23.21 -19.46 16.64
CA ALA A 97 -23.68 -18.11 16.30
C ALA A 97 -24.81 -18.07 15.24
N TYR A 98 -25.06 -19.20 14.55
CA TYR A 98 -25.97 -19.28 13.41
C TYR A 98 -27.13 -20.28 13.59
N ARG A 99 -27.58 -20.50 14.82
CA ARG A 99 -28.73 -21.38 15.10
C ARG A 99 -29.93 -21.03 14.20
N GLY A 100 -30.54 -22.06 13.61
CA GLY A 100 -31.69 -21.93 12.72
C GLY A 100 -31.38 -21.38 11.31
N ARG A 101 -30.11 -21.33 10.89
CA ARG A 101 -29.75 -20.90 9.53
C ARG A 101 -29.04 -22.00 8.74
N PRO A 102 -29.29 -22.10 7.41
CA PRO A 102 -28.65 -23.08 6.55
C PRO A 102 -27.24 -22.62 6.14
N VAL A 103 -26.33 -22.43 7.11
CA VAL A 103 -24.98 -21.87 6.86
C VAL A 103 -24.19 -22.70 5.87
N LEU A 104 -24.24 -24.03 5.98
CA LEU A 104 -23.52 -24.92 5.06
C LEU A 104 -23.98 -24.73 3.61
N ALA A 105 -25.29 -24.62 3.38
CA ALA A 105 -25.83 -24.34 2.05
C ALA A 105 -25.40 -22.95 1.54
N LEU A 106 -25.46 -21.93 2.39
CA LEU A 106 -25.04 -20.56 2.03
C LEU A 106 -23.53 -20.47 1.73
N VAL A 107 -22.69 -21.18 2.48
CA VAL A 107 -21.25 -21.30 2.20
C VAL A 107 -21.03 -22.07 0.90
N GLY A 108 -21.76 -23.17 0.67
CA GLY A 108 -21.72 -23.92 -0.58
C GLY A 108 -22.09 -23.04 -1.79
N THR A 109 -23.17 -22.24 -1.68
CA THR A 109 -23.55 -21.25 -2.69
C THR A 109 -22.45 -20.22 -2.92
N TYR A 110 -21.89 -19.66 -1.84
CA TYR A 110 -20.79 -18.70 -1.93
C TYR A 110 -19.57 -19.29 -2.65
N CYS A 111 -19.09 -20.47 -2.25
CA CYS A 111 -17.93 -21.12 -2.85
C CYS A 111 -18.16 -21.47 -4.32
N THR A 112 -19.35 -22.01 -4.65
CA THR A 112 -19.71 -22.37 -6.03
C THR A 112 -19.72 -21.13 -6.92
N LEU A 113 -20.37 -20.05 -6.47
CA LEU A 113 -20.40 -18.78 -7.21
C LEU A 113 -19.02 -18.15 -7.32
N LEU A 114 -18.22 -18.18 -6.26
CA LEU A 114 -16.87 -17.63 -6.27
C LEU A 114 -16.00 -18.33 -7.32
N VAL A 115 -15.97 -19.66 -7.32
CA VAL A 115 -15.19 -20.44 -8.30
C VAL A 115 -15.71 -20.18 -9.72
N GLY A 116 -17.03 -20.24 -9.93
CA GLY A 116 -17.64 -19.98 -11.24
C GLY A 116 -17.32 -18.59 -11.79
N LEU A 117 -17.41 -17.55 -10.95
CA LEU A 117 -17.10 -16.17 -11.35
C LEU A 117 -15.61 -15.94 -11.57
N VAL A 118 -14.74 -16.55 -10.76
CA VAL A 118 -13.28 -16.46 -10.98
C VAL A 118 -12.91 -17.07 -12.33
N VAL A 119 -13.44 -18.25 -12.67
CA VAL A 119 -13.19 -18.89 -13.97
C VAL A 119 -13.81 -18.08 -15.11
N ALA A 120 -15.05 -17.61 -14.97
CA ALA A 120 -15.72 -16.84 -16.01
C ALA A 120 -14.99 -15.52 -16.34
N MET A 121 -14.45 -14.84 -15.33
CA MET A 121 -13.78 -13.54 -15.49
C MET A 121 -12.29 -13.65 -15.85
N TRP A 122 -11.69 -14.85 -15.75
CA TRP A 122 -10.26 -15.06 -16.01
C TRP A 122 -10.05 -16.03 -17.18
N PRO A 123 -9.88 -15.53 -18.42
CA PRO A 123 -9.75 -16.38 -19.61
C PRO A 123 -8.65 -17.44 -19.54
N PHE A 124 -7.55 -17.13 -18.85
CA PHE A 124 -6.46 -18.07 -18.61
C PHE A 124 -6.92 -19.36 -17.89
N LEU A 125 -8.03 -19.34 -17.16
CA LEU A 125 -8.55 -20.51 -16.46
C LEU A 125 -9.48 -21.38 -17.30
N TRP A 126 -9.88 -20.98 -18.52
CA TRP A 126 -10.95 -21.68 -19.25
C TRP A 126 -10.57 -23.08 -19.71
N GLU A 127 -9.34 -23.28 -20.16
CA GLU A 127 -8.87 -24.57 -20.68
C GLU A 127 -8.65 -25.61 -19.56
N ALA A 128 -8.03 -25.20 -18.45
CA ALA A 128 -7.74 -26.07 -17.32
C ALA A 128 -7.78 -25.27 -16.01
N PRO A 129 -8.97 -25.03 -15.42
CA PRO A 129 -9.13 -24.08 -14.31
C PRO A 129 -8.21 -24.34 -13.12
N LEU A 130 -8.12 -25.59 -12.66
CA LEU A 130 -7.32 -25.93 -11.49
C LEU A 130 -5.82 -25.85 -11.80
N THR A 131 -5.39 -26.47 -12.91
CA THR A 131 -3.99 -26.50 -13.32
C THR A 131 -3.44 -25.09 -13.56
N ASN A 132 -4.20 -24.26 -14.28
CA ASN A 132 -3.79 -22.90 -14.62
C ASN A 132 -3.80 -21.98 -13.39
N PHE A 133 -4.75 -22.17 -12.45
CA PHE A 133 -4.74 -21.45 -11.19
C PHE A 133 -3.50 -21.78 -10.34
N VAL A 134 -3.14 -23.06 -10.23
CA VAL A 134 -1.93 -23.51 -9.52
C VAL A 134 -0.66 -22.98 -10.21
N ALA A 135 -0.62 -23.00 -11.55
CA ALA A 135 0.48 -22.44 -12.32
C ALA A 135 0.63 -20.93 -12.06
N ALA A 136 -0.47 -20.17 -12.07
CA ALA A 136 -0.46 -18.74 -11.75
C ALA A 136 0.01 -18.45 -10.32
N TRP A 137 -0.38 -19.28 -9.35
CA TRP A 137 0.10 -19.17 -7.97
C TRP A 137 1.61 -19.38 -7.87
N ARG A 138 2.12 -20.45 -8.49
CA ARG A 138 3.56 -20.75 -8.52
C ARG A 138 4.35 -19.63 -9.19
N ALA A 139 3.89 -19.15 -10.35
CA ALA A 139 4.52 -18.05 -11.07
C ALA A 139 4.57 -16.76 -10.25
N MET A 140 3.52 -16.45 -9.49
CA MET A 140 3.50 -15.27 -8.61
C MET A 140 4.44 -15.41 -7.40
N SER A 141 4.48 -16.59 -6.77
CA SER A 141 5.34 -16.86 -5.61
C SER A 141 6.84 -16.83 -5.92
N HIS A 142 7.23 -17.17 -7.16
CA HIS A 142 8.64 -17.24 -7.59
C HIS A 142 8.94 -16.27 -8.73
N PHE A 143 8.30 -15.10 -8.73
CA PHE A 143 8.47 -14.15 -9.83
C PHE A 143 9.92 -13.64 -9.88
N ARG A 144 10.68 -14.08 -10.90
CA ARG A 144 12.10 -13.77 -11.05
C ARG A 144 12.26 -12.47 -11.83
N ILE A 145 12.27 -11.34 -11.12
CA ILE A 145 12.84 -10.11 -11.67
C ILE A 145 14.30 -10.05 -11.22
N HIS A 146 15.20 -10.08 -12.19
CA HIS A 146 16.60 -9.74 -11.95
C HIS A 146 16.75 -8.23 -12.00
N GLY A 147 17.16 -7.63 -10.89
CA GLY A 147 17.39 -6.20 -10.78
C GLY A 147 17.95 -5.87 -9.41
N GLN A 148 18.60 -4.71 -9.30
CA GLN A 148 19.10 -4.17 -8.04
C GLN A 148 18.28 -2.94 -7.65
N ILE A 149 18.07 -2.77 -6.35
CA ILE A 149 17.42 -1.58 -5.80
C ILE A 149 18.26 -1.00 -4.67
N MET A 150 18.14 0.31 -4.49
CA MET A 150 18.79 1.01 -3.39
C MET A 150 18.04 0.74 -2.08
N TYR A 151 18.74 0.16 -1.10
CA TYR A 151 18.19 -0.13 0.21
C TYR A 151 19.23 0.02 1.33
N ARG A 152 18.93 0.88 2.29
CA ARG A 152 19.82 1.27 3.40
C ARG A 152 21.24 1.66 2.97
N GLY A 153 21.37 2.29 1.79
CA GLY A 153 22.63 2.80 1.25
C GLY A 153 23.44 1.80 0.42
N ALA A 154 22.92 0.59 0.21
CA ALA A 154 23.54 -0.41 -0.65
C ALA A 154 22.61 -0.78 -1.83
N LEU A 155 23.20 -1.14 -2.96
CA LEU A 155 22.49 -1.79 -4.06
C LEU A 155 22.31 -3.26 -3.71
N VAL A 156 21.06 -3.69 -3.55
CA VAL A 156 20.69 -5.05 -3.17
C VAL A 156 19.87 -5.67 -4.30
N TYR A 157 20.15 -6.92 -4.65
CA TYR A 157 19.35 -7.66 -5.61
C TYR A 157 17.92 -7.88 -5.08
N ILE A 158 16.93 -7.72 -5.96
CA ILE A 158 15.50 -7.81 -5.63
C ILE A 158 15.12 -9.18 -5.03
N ASP A 159 15.78 -10.25 -5.46
CA ASP A 159 15.59 -11.62 -4.95
C ASP A 159 16.38 -11.93 -3.67
N GLN A 160 17.18 -10.97 -3.17
CA GLN A 160 18.00 -11.10 -1.96
C GLN A 160 17.62 -10.06 -0.89
N LEU A 161 16.41 -9.50 -0.96
CA LEU A 161 15.99 -8.49 0.00
C LEU A 161 15.84 -9.08 1.40
N PRO A 162 16.29 -8.35 2.44
CA PRO A 162 16.19 -8.85 3.80
C PRO A 162 14.73 -8.90 4.26
N TRP A 163 14.43 -9.81 5.19
CA TRP A 163 13.09 -10.01 5.75
C TRP A 163 12.43 -8.72 6.28
N HIS A 164 13.25 -7.78 6.77
CA HIS A 164 12.77 -6.52 7.32
C HIS A 164 12.51 -5.43 6.26
N TYR A 165 12.75 -5.68 4.97
CA TYR A 165 12.58 -4.70 3.88
C TYR A 165 11.20 -4.05 3.92
N THR A 166 10.14 -4.85 3.89
CA THR A 166 8.75 -4.38 3.90
C THR A 166 8.40 -3.60 5.16
N LEU A 167 8.86 -4.07 6.32
CA LEU A 167 8.57 -3.44 7.61
C LEU A 167 9.22 -2.07 7.70
N VAL A 168 10.47 -1.94 7.22
CA VAL A 168 11.17 -0.65 7.13
C VAL A 168 10.43 0.28 6.16
N TRP A 169 10.03 -0.21 4.99
CA TRP A 169 9.28 0.60 4.03
C TRP A 169 7.95 1.13 4.57
N ILE A 170 7.18 0.29 5.25
CA ILE A 170 5.97 0.72 5.97
C ILE A 170 6.35 1.79 7.02
N GLY A 171 7.39 1.50 7.81
CA GLY A 171 7.85 2.35 8.91
C GLY A 171 8.29 3.75 8.48
N ILE A 172 8.92 3.90 7.31
CA ILE A 172 9.45 5.19 6.84
C ILE A 172 8.51 5.94 5.87
N THR A 173 7.43 5.31 5.40
CA THR A 173 6.54 5.92 4.38
C THR A 173 5.08 6.07 4.82
N VAL A 174 4.64 5.38 5.87
CA VAL A 174 3.32 5.62 6.48
C VAL A 174 3.44 6.78 7.47
N PRO A 175 2.49 7.74 7.50
CA PRO A 175 2.53 8.81 8.50
C PRO A 175 2.65 8.26 9.93
N LEU A 176 3.56 8.83 10.74
CA LEU A 176 3.89 8.30 12.07
C LEU A 176 2.68 8.19 13.00
N LEU A 177 1.77 9.15 12.94
CA LEU A 177 0.52 9.10 13.69
C LEU A 177 -0.27 7.82 13.38
N TYR A 178 -0.28 7.35 12.12
CA TYR A 178 -1.07 6.18 11.72
C TYR A 178 -0.44 4.90 12.26
N LEU A 179 0.90 4.82 12.27
CA LEU A 179 1.64 3.71 12.87
C LEU A 179 1.46 3.67 14.39
N LEU A 180 1.51 4.81 15.07
CA LEU A 180 1.30 4.91 16.52
C LEU A 180 -0.13 4.49 16.91
N LEU A 181 -1.13 4.99 16.18
CA LEU A 181 -2.52 4.60 16.37
C LEU A 181 -2.75 3.12 16.05
N TRP A 182 -2.14 2.60 14.99
CA TRP A 182 -2.19 1.18 14.64
C TRP A 182 -1.60 0.31 15.75
N ALA A 183 -0.44 0.69 16.29
CA ALA A 183 0.21 -0.01 17.41
C ALA A 183 -0.70 0.00 18.65
N GLY A 184 -1.33 1.14 18.96
CA GLY A 184 -2.32 1.24 20.05
C GLY A 184 -3.54 0.34 19.82
N GLY A 185 -4.05 0.26 18.59
CA GLY A 185 -5.17 -0.61 18.22
C GLY A 185 -4.82 -2.10 18.34
N ALA A 186 -3.66 -2.50 17.80
CA ALA A 186 -3.13 -3.85 17.90
C ALA A 186 -2.90 -4.25 19.37
N ALA A 187 -2.28 -3.38 20.17
CA ALA A 187 -2.09 -3.61 21.60
C ALA A 187 -3.42 -3.79 22.35
N CYS A 188 -4.46 -3.03 21.97
CA CYS A 188 -5.80 -3.22 22.54
C CYS A 188 -6.40 -4.58 22.18
N ALA A 189 -6.20 -5.08 20.96
CA ALA A 189 -6.66 -6.40 20.55
C ALA A 189 -5.90 -7.51 21.31
N LEU A 190 -4.57 -7.42 21.39
CA LEU A 190 -3.72 -8.38 22.11
C LEU A 190 -4.00 -8.40 23.62
N ARG A 191 -4.19 -7.22 24.25
CA ARG A 191 -4.55 -7.13 25.67
C ARG A 191 -5.89 -7.79 25.96
N GLN A 192 -6.88 -7.65 25.07
CA GLN A 192 -8.18 -8.30 25.23
C GLN A 192 -8.09 -9.82 25.10
N LEU A 193 -7.24 -10.31 24.18
CA LEU A 193 -6.96 -11.72 24.01
C LEU A 193 -6.29 -12.32 25.27
N ALA A 194 -5.26 -11.64 25.79
CA ALA A 194 -4.54 -12.06 26.99
C ALA A 194 -5.43 -12.06 28.24
N LYS A 195 -6.27 -11.01 28.43
CA LYS A 195 -7.21 -10.90 29.56
C LYS A 195 -8.26 -12.01 29.60
N ARG A 196 -8.45 -12.75 28.51
CA ARG A 196 -9.49 -13.78 28.38
C ARG A 196 -8.91 -15.16 28.13
N SER A 197 -7.71 -15.41 28.65
CA SER A 197 -7.04 -16.70 28.56
C SER A 197 -7.02 -17.23 27.12
N TRP A 198 -6.67 -16.36 26.17
CA TRP A 198 -6.54 -16.68 24.73
C TRP A 198 -7.84 -17.05 24.01
N ARG A 199 -9.00 -16.76 24.60
CA ARG A 199 -10.28 -16.81 23.89
C ARG A 199 -10.28 -15.72 22.81
N LEU A 200 -10.24 -16.14 21.54
CA LEU A 200 -10.08 -15.27 20.37
C LEU A 200 -10.91 -13.98 20.47
N TYR A 201 -12.24 -14.08 20.64
CA TYR A 201 -13.13 -12.93 20.84
C TYR A 201 -14.38 -13.30 21.66
N ALA A 202 -15.11 -12.30 22.15
CA ALA A 202 -16.42 -12.41 22.78
C ALA A 202 -17.49 -11.52 22.12
N THR A 203 -17.13 -10.37 21.52
CA THR A 203 -18.11 -9.43 20.95
C THR A 203 -18.04 -9.32 19.43
N GLU A 204 -19.06 -8.73 18.81
CA GLU A 204 -19.06 -8.44 17.37
C GLU A 204 -17.91 -7.51 16.98
N ALA A 205 -17.61 -6.54 17.85
CA ALA A 205 -16.53 -5.58 17.68
C ALA A 205 -15.16 -6.26 17.63
N GLU A 206 -14.91 -7.19 18.55
CA GLU A 206 -13.60 -7.84 18.68
C GLU A 206 -13.29 -8.81 17.53
N TRP A 207 -14.25 -9.59 17.04
CA TRP A 207 -13.95 -10.46 15.90
C TRP A 207 -13.68 -9.66 14.62
N GLN A 208 -14.31 -8.49 14.47
CA GLN A 208 -13.98 -7.57 13.38
C GLN A 208 -12.57 -7.00 13.54
N ASP A 209 -12.17 -6.62 14.76
CA ASP A 209 -10.79 -6.16 15.01
C ASP A 209 -9.77 -7.26 14.69
N LEU A 210 -10.06 -8.52 15.05
CA LEU A 210 -9.21 -9.66 14.70
C LEU A 210 -9.18 -9.91 13.20
N LEU A 211 -10.31 -9.77 12.51
CA LEU A 211 -10.36 -9.90 11.06
C LEU A 211 -9.49 -8.84 10.39
N PHE A 212 -9.60 -7.56 10.80
CA PHE A 212 -8.81 -6.47 10.23
C PHE A 212 -7.32 -6.61 10.57
N LEU A 213 -7.00 -6.97 11.81
CA LEU A 213 -5.62 -7.21 12.25
C LEU A 213 -5.02 -8.42 11.52
N GLY A 214 -5.78 -9.51 11.38
CA GLY A 214 -5.37 -10.71 10.67
C GLY A 214 -5.15 -10.45 9.18
N LEU A 215 -6.08 -9.76 8.52
CA LEU A 215 -5.93 -9.40 7.09
C LEU A 215 -4.81 -8.38 6.86
N ASN A 216 -4.41 -7.60 7.87
CA ASN A 216 -3.26 -6.71 7.79
C ASN A 216 -1.93 -7.45 8.04
N LEU A 217 -1.84 -8.27 9.09
CA LEU A 217 -0.60 -8.92 9.52
C LEU A 217 -0.29 -10.23 8.79
N ALA A 218 -1.30 -11.07 8.50
CA ALA A 218 -1.06 -12.38 7.90
C ALA A 218 -0.32 -12.29 6.56
N PRO A 219 -0.62 -11.32 5.65
CA PRO A 219 0.13 -11.20 4.41
C PRO A 219 1.57 -10.71 4.62
N LEU A 220 1.82 -9.87 5.63
CA LEU A 220 3.18 -9.45 6.00
C LEU A 220 4.00 -10.63 6.52
N VAL A 221 3.40 -11.44 7.40
CA VAL A 221 4.03 -12.67 7.91
C VAL A 221 4.27 -13.66 6.77
N ALA A 222 3.31 -13.84 5.86
CA ALA A 222 3.45 -14.73 4.72
C ALA A 222 4.58 -14.30 3.77
N VAL A 223 4.72 -13.00 3.48
CA VAL A 223 5.84 -12.48 2.68
C VAL A 223 7.17 -12.81 3.33
N ILE A 224 7.31 -12.60 4.64
CA ILE A 224 8.54 -12.88 5.37
C ILE A 224 8.84 -14.38 5.40
N ALA A 225 7.84 -15.20 5.75
CA ALA A 225 8.00 -16.64 5.90
C ALA A 225 8.28 -17.35 4.56
N LEU A 226 7.67 -16.88 3.47
CA LEU A 226 7.81 -17.47 2.14
C LEU A 226 8.94 -16.84 1.32
N HIS A 227 9.65 -15.84 1.87
CA HIS A 227 10.68 -15.08 1.16
C HIS A 227 10.16 -14.50 -0.17
N SER A 228 8.90 -14.02 -0.17
CA SER A 228 8.25 -13.50 -1.36
C SER A 228 8.97 -12.26 -1.87
N VAL A 229 9.28 -12.25 -3.16
CA VAL A 229 9.97 -11.13 -3.82
C VAL A 229 9.07 -9.90 -3.86
N LEU A 230 9.54 -8.80 -3.25
CA LEU A 230 8.91 -7.49 -3.29
C LEU A 230 9.89 -6.46 -3.83
N TYR A 231 9.40 -5.42 -4.50
CA TYR A 231 10.26 -4.37 -5.06
C TYR A 231 9.52 -3.04 -5.14
N ASN A 232 10.27 -1.95 -5.35
CA ASN A 232 9.76 -0.58 -5.42
C ASN A 232 8.99 -0.20 -4.14
N GLY A 233 9.59 -0.48 -2.99
CA GLY A 233 8.98 -0.33 -1.69
C GLY A 233 7.95 -1.41 -1.39
N TRP A 234 6.77 -1.01 -0.91
CA TRP A 234 5.72 -1.93 -0.47
C TRP A 234 4.40 -1.76 -1.23
N ARG A 235 4.44 -1.17 -2.44
CA ARG A 235 3.26 -0.90 -3.27
C ARG A 235 2.38 -2.12 -3.54
N GLN A 236 3.03 -3.28 -3.70
CA GLN A 236 2.37 -4.55 -3.96
C GLN A 236 1.49 -5.00 -2.76
N LEU A 237 1.69 -4.39 -1.59
CA LEU A 237 0.97 -4.63 -0.34
C LEU A 237 0.08 -3.44 0.07
N TYR A 238 -0.16 -2.45 -0.81
CA TYR A 238 -1.04 -1.33 -0.50
C TYR A 238 -2.49 -1.74 -0.19
N PHE A 239 -2.94 -2.91 -0.66
CA PHE A 239 -4.23 -3.47 -0.27
C PHE A 239 -4.38 -3.73 1.25
N LEU A 240 -3.26 -3.78 2.00
CA LEU A 240 -3.25 -3.88 3.47
C LEU A 240 -3.57 -2.55 4.16
N TYR A 241 -3.42 -1.42 3.47
CA TYR A 241 -3.52 -0.08 4.04
C TYR A 241 -4.90 0.23 4.65
N PRO A 242 -6.03 -0.12 4.01
CA PRO A 242 -7.35 0.06 4.59
C PRO A 242 -7.53 -0.72 5.92
N MET A 243 -6.94 -1.91 6.03
CA MET A 243 -6.98 -2.69 7.26
C MET A 243 -6.08 -2.09 8.33
N LEU A 244 -4.89 -1.58 7.95
CA LEU A 244 -4.02 -0.79 8.83
C LEU A 244 -4.80 0.39 9.43
N LEU A 245 -5.52 1.16 8.60
CA LEU A 245 -6.30 2.30 9.07
C LEU A 245 -7.48 1.90 9.97
N LEU A 246 -8.15 0.77 9.70
CA LEU A 246 -9.22 0.29 10.59
C LEU A 246 -8.69 -0.09 11.98
N VAL A 247 -7.51 -0.72 12.05
CA VAL A 247 -6.83 -1.00 13.32
C VAL A 247 -6.34 0.31 13.97
N ALA A 248 -5.84 1.27 13.19
CA ALA A 248 -5.48 2.58 13.70
C ALA A 248 -6.67 3.34 14.30
N LEU A 249 -7.84 3.29 13.68
CA LEU A 249 -9.07 3.86 14.24
C LEU A 249 -9.46 3.21 15.57
N ARG A 250 -9.21 1.91 15.75
CA ARG A 250 -9.42 1.25 17.05
C ARG A 250 -8.49 1.83 18.11
N GLY A 251 -7.23 2.11 17.77
CA GLY A 251 -6.28 2.79 18.65
C GLY A 251 -6.67 4.23 18.94
N LEU A 252 -7.21 4.95 17.95
CA LEU A 252 -7.75 6.29 18.14
C LEU A 252 -8.91 6.30 19.13
N VAL A 253 -9.88 5.39 18.97
CA VAL A 253 -11.00 5.24 19.91
C VAL A 253 -10.49 4.89 21.31
N ALA A 254 -9.53 3.97 21.41
CA ALA A 254 -8.94 3.60 22.70
C ALA A 254 -8.23 4.79 23.38
N ALA A 255 -7.47 5.58 22.61
CA ALA A 255 -6.83 6.79 23.09
C ALA A 255 -7.86 7.83 23.53
N TRP A 256 -8.94 8.03 22.76
CA TRP A 256 -10.00 8.99 23.07
C TRP A 256 -10.78 8.64 24.35
N GLU A 257 -11.01 7.35 24.57
CA GLU A 257 -11.71 6.81 25.75
C GLU A 257 -10.79 6.69 26.97
N TRP A 258 -9.47 6.72 26.78
CA TRP A 258 -8.51 6.64 27.88
C TRP A 258 -8.52 7.94 28.70
N LEU A 259 -8.62 7.80 30.02
CA LEU A 259 -8.59 8.92 30.95
C LEU A 259 -7.27 8.88 31.72
N PRO A 260 -6.33 9.81 31.45
CA PRO A 260 -5.07 9.84 32.17
C PRO A 260 -5.29 10.18 33.66
N PRO A 261 -4.40 9.71 34.55
CA PRO A 261 -4.48 10.06 35.97
C PRO A 261 -4.25 11.57 36.18
N GLY A 262 -4.97 12.14 37.14
CA GLY A 262 -4.91 13.57 37.47
C GLY A 262 -6.01 14.42 36.81
N GLN A 263 -6.60 15.33 37.59
CA GLN A 263 -7.76 16.13 37.15
C GLN A 263 -7.45 17.03 35.96
N VAL A 264 -6.27 17.67 35.97
CA VAL A 264 -5.82 18.56 34.88
C VAL A 264 -5.57 17.76 33.60
N ALA A 265 -4.80 16.67 33.66
CA ALA A 265 -4.53 15.81 32.50
C ALA A 265 -5.83 15.28 31.89
N ARG A 266 -6.77 14.82 32.72
CA ARG A 266 -8.08 14.35 32.27
C ARG A 266 -8.90 15.44 31.58
N ARG A 267 -8.89 16.68 32.10
CA ARG A 267 -9.63 17.81 31.53
C ARG A 267 -9.12 18.19 30.13
N TYR A 268 -7.80 18.12 29.91
CA TYR A 268 -7.18 18.58 28.65
C TYR A 268 -6.84 17.46 27.66
N TRP A 269 -6.97 16.18 28.04
CA TRP A 269 -6.56 15.05 27.21
C TRP A 269 -7.23 15.03 25.82
N GLN A 270 -8.56 15.07 25.76
CA GLN A 270 -9.29 15.02 24.49
C GLN A 270 -9.02 16.26 23.61
N PRO A 271 -9.01 17.50 24.14
CA PRO A 271 -8.55 18.67 23.38
C PRO A 271 -7.12 18.52 22.85
N VAL A 272 -6.17 18.04 23.66
CA VAL A 272 -4.78 17.82 23.23
C VAL A 272 -4.73 16.78 22.11
N LEU A 273 -5.42 15.64 22.28
CA LEU A 273 -5.49 14.60 21.26
C LEU A 273 -6.06 15.13 19.94
N PHE A 274 -7.11 15.96 20.01
CA PHE A 274 -7.68 16.62 18.84
C PHE A 274 -6.66 17.54 18.14
N VAL A 275 -5.94 18.38 18.91
CA VAL A 275 -4.91 19.27 18.37
C VAL A 275 -3.74 18.47 17.75
N VAL A 276 -3.30 17.38 18.39
CA VAL A 276 -2.24 16.51 17.88
C VAL A 276 -2.65 15.85 16.55
N ILE A 277 -3.88 15.32 16.46
CA ILE A 277 -4.38 14.71 15.22
C ILE A 277 -4.54 15.77 14.13
N GLY A 278 -5.17 16.90 14.45
CA GLY A 278 -5.41 18.00 13.52
C GLY A 278 -4.10 18.57 12.95
N SER A 279 -3.11 18.83 13.81
CA SER A 279 -1.79 19.31 13.39
C SER A 279 -1.04 18.28 12.55
N SER A 280 -1.09 16.99 12.91
CA SER A 280 -0.48 15.92 12.10
C SER A 280 -1.10 15.86 10.70
N LEU A 281 -2.43 15.97 10.58
CA LEU A 281 -3.11 15.99 9.29
C LEU A 281 -2.78 17.24 8.48
N ALA A 282 -2.69 18.41 9.13
CA ALA A 282 -2.28 19.65 8.46
C ALA A 282 -0.85 19.56 7.92
N VAL A 283 0.08 18.98 8.68
CA VAL A 283 1.46 18.74 8.24
C VAL A 283 1.49 17.77 7.06
N ILE A 284 0.72 16.67 7.10
CA ILE A 284 0.64 15.72 5.99
C ILE A 284 0.06 16.40 4.74
N ALA A 285 -1.03 17.16 4.88
CA ALA A 285 -1.64 17.89 3.78
C ALA A 285 -0.67 18.92 3.17
N GLY A 286 0.05 19.68 3.99
CA GLY A 286 1.09 20.60 3.52
C GLY A 286 2.23 19.89 2.78
N ARG A 287 2.62 18.69 3.23
CA ARG A 287 3.59 17.84 2.51
C ARG A 287 3.04 17.35 1.17
N MET A 288 1.79 16.95 1.10
CA MET A 288 1.15 16.55 -0.15
C MET A 288 1.10 17.70 -1.15
N VAL A 289 0.70 18.90 -0.71
CA VAL A 289 0.68 20.10 -1.57
C VAL A 289 2.07 20.43 -2.09
N ARG A 290 3.10 20.40 -1.23
CA ARG A 290 4.49 20.65 -1.65
C ARG A 290 5.01 19.61 -2.63
N LEU A 291 4.67 18.35 -2.41
CA LEU A 291 5.16 17.25 -3.24
C LEU A 291 4.37 17.09 -4.54
N HIS A 292 3.18 17.67 -4.67
CA HIS A 292 2.31 17.43 -5.82
C HIS A 292 3.01 17.78 -7.16
N PRO A 293 3.00 16.88 -8.17
CA PRO A 293 2.28 15.60 -8.27
C PRO A 293 3.09 14.34 -7.92
N LEU A 294 4.17 14.50 -7.16
CA LEU A 294 5.15 13.50 -6.74
C LEU A 294 4.99 13.06 -5.28
N GLU A 295 3.76 12.93 -4.78
CA GLU A 295 3.52 12.46 -3.40
C GLU A 295 4.04 11.03 -3.15
N ASN A 296 4.38 10.29 -4.20
CA ASN A 296 5.08 9.01 -4.16
C ASN A 296 6.49 9.11 -3.53
N LEU A 297 7.07 10.31 -3.51
CA LEU A 297 8.36 10.62 -2.89
C LEU A 297 8.25 10.95 -1.40
N TYR A 298 7.04 10.89 -0.82
CA TYR A 298 6.86 11.13 0.61
C TYR A 298 7.65 10.13 1.46
N PHE A 299 8.39 10.65 2.44
CA PHE A 299 8.95 9.90 3.55
C PHE A 299 8.63 10.64 4.85
N ASN A 300 8.45 9.88 5.94
CA ASN A 300 8.24 10.45 7.26
C ASN A 300 9.58 10.72 7.98
N ALA A 301 9.50 11.25 9.20
CA ALA A 301 10.68 11.66 9.97
C ALA A 301 11.61 10.51 10.43
N LEU A 302 11.25 9.23 10.24
CA LEU A 302 12.12 8.09 10.51
C LEU A 302 13.05 7.77 9.32
N ALA A 303 12.80 8.33 8.14
CA ALA A 303 13.71 8.20 7.01
C ALA A 303 14.97 9.07 7.23
N PRO A 304 16.16 8.56 6.91
CA PRO A 304 17.39 9.35 6.95
C PRO A 304 17.38 10.42 5.84
N THR A 305 18.00 11.56 6.12
CA THR A 305 18.13 12.67 5.16
C THR A 305 19.60 12.81 4.73
N PRO A 306 19.89 12.92 3.43
CA PRO A 306 18.95 12.92 2.32
C PRO A 306 18.57 11.48 1.89
N VAL A 307 17.31 11.26 1.55
CA VAL A 307 16.69 9.91 1.47
C VAL A 307 17.23 9.09 0.31
N GLU A 308 17.51 9.75 -0.81
CA GLU A 308 17.99 9.17 -2.06
C GLU A 308 19.36 8.47 -1.94
N ARG A 309 20.11 8.76 -0.87
CA ARG A 309 21.35 8.04 -0.54
C ARG A 309 21.10 6.68 0.09
N TYR A 310 19.91 6.45 0.63
CA TYR A 310 19.59 5.26 1.40
C TYR A 310 18.52 4.40 0.75
N TYR A 311 17.57 4.98 0.04
CA TYR A 311 16.42 4.27 -0.51
C TYR A 311 16.14 4.69 -1.95
N GLU A 312 15.64 3.74 -2.73
CA GLU A 312 15.08 4.01 -4.04
C GLU A 312 13.89 4.97 -3.94
N THR A 313 13.88 6.04 -4.73
CA THR A 313 12.82 7.05 -4.65
C THR A 313 11.80 6.86 -5.79
N ASP A 314 11.94 7.61 -6.88
CA ASP A 314 10.99 7.66 -7.97
C ASP A 314 11.04 6.41 -8.86
N TYR A 315 10.33 5.36 -8.45
CA TYR A 315 10.38 4.07 -9.14
C TYR A 315 9.61 4.02 -10.48
N TRP A 316 8.70 4.96 -10.72
CA TRP A 316 8.01 5.09 -12.01
C TRP A 316 8.66 6.11 -12.96
N GLY A 317 9.61 6.91 -12.47
CA GLY A 317 10.24 7.96 -13.27
C GLY A 317 9.30 9.13 -13.57
N LEU A 318 8.41 9.46 -12.64
CA LEU A 318 7.49 10.60 -12.77
C LEU A 318 8.22 11.96 -12.73
N SER A 319 9.32 12.06 -11.98
CA SER A 319 10.17 13.25 -11.87
C SER A 319 10.96 13.54 -13.15
N GLN A 320 11.07 12.56 -14.05
CA GLN A 320 11.81 12.67 -15.31
C GLN A 320 11.30 13.82 -16.18
N ARG A 321 9.97 14.07 -16.17
CA ARG A 321 9.40 15.20 -16.90
C ARG A 321 9.93 16.53 -16.40
N ILE A 322 9.96 16.73 -15.08
CA ILE A 322 10.43 17.97 -14.47
C ILE A 322 11.93 18.13 -14.73
N GLY A 323 12.71 17.04 -14.65
CA GLY A 323 14.12 17.04 -15.04
C GLY A 323 14.33 17.47 -16.50
N LEU A 324 13.54 16.95 -17.44
CA LEU A 324 13.62 17.36 -18.85
C LEU A 324 13.20 18.81 -19.08
N GLU A 325 12.13 19.27 -18.43
CA GLU A 325 11.70 20.67 -18.50
C GLU A 325 12.79 21.61 -17.98
N TRP A 326 13.45 21.24 -16.87
CA TRP A 326 14.57 21.98 -16.33
C TRP A 326 15.75 22.04 -17.32
N VAL A 327 16.17 20.90 -17.88
CA VAL A 327 17.26 20.84 -18.88
C VAL A 327 16.93 21.71 -20.09
N ALA A 328 15.69 21.65 -20.60
CA ALA A 328 15.28 22.46 -21.75
C ALA A 328 15.30 23.98 -21.46
N GLN A 329 15.03 24.38 -20.23
CA GLN A 329 15.02 25.78 -19.79
C GLN A 329 16.43 26.32 -19.49
N HIS A 330 17.35 25.48 -19.01
CA HIS A 330 18.67 25.90 -18.54
C HIS A 330 19.80 25.61 -19.52
N ASN A 331 19.57 24.74 -20.51
CA ASN A 331 20.52 24.51 -21.58
C ASN A 331 19.97 25.10 -22.88
N SER A 332 20.72 25.98 -23.56
CA SER A 332 20.31 26.66 -24.80
C SER A 332 20.75 25.94 -26.08
N ARG A 333 21.48 24.82 -25.97
CA ARG A 333 21.94 24.06 -27.14
C ARG A 333 20.77 23.58 -28.02
N PRO A 334 20.97 23.48 -29.35
CA PRO A 334 19.94 23.03 -30.27
C PRO A 334 19.57 21.55 -30.09
N LEU A 335 20.54 20.73 -29.71
CA LEU A 335 20.39 19.32 -29.39
C LEU A 335 21.10 19.01 -28.08
N VAL A 336 20.40 18.32 -27.17
CA VAL A 336 20.89 17.90 -25.86
C VAL A 336 20.52 16.45 -25.66
N ARG A 337 21.51 15.58 -25.47
CA ARG A 337 21.31 14.16 -25.23
C ARG A 337 21.05 13.94 -23.75
N VAL A 338 19.97 13.24 -23.42
CA VAL A 338 19.59 12.99 -22.01
C VAL A 338 19.44 11.50 -21.81
N CYS A 339 20.04 10.97 -20.75
CA CYS A 339 19.91 9.59 -20.32
C CYS A 339 19.21 9.52 -18.96
N SER A 340 18.64 8.35 -18.65
CA SER A 340 18.06 8.05 -17.34
C SER A 340 18.26 6.59 -17.00
N ASN A 341 18.39 6.29 -15.70
CA ASN A 341 18.34 4.92 -15.21
C ASN A 341 16.92 4.31 -15.20
N THR A 342 15.90 5.06 -15.63
CA THR A 342 14.58 4.54 -16.03
C THR A 342 14.28 4.92 -17.48
N PRO A 343 14.87 4.22 -18.47
CA PRO A 343 14.69 4.54 -19.88
C PRO A 343 13.22 4.66 -20.30
N TRP A 344 12.35 3.78 -19.78
CA TRP A 344 10.91 3.86 -20.02
C TRP A 344 10.25 5.12 -19.45
N GLY A 345 10.62 5.53 -18.24
CA GLY A 345 10.11 6.76 -17.62
C GLY A 345 10.54 8.00 -18.42
N LEU A 346 11.81 8.04 -18.82
CA LEU A 346 12.37 9.09 -19.67
C LEU A 346 11.64 9.19 -21.03
N MET A 347 11.41 8.07 -21.70
CA MET A 347 10.70 8.06 -22.99
C MET A 347 9.26 8.55 -22.86
N VAL A 348 8.54 8.16 -21.81
CA VAL A 348 7.18 8.62 -21.56
C VAL A 348 7.18 10.12 -21.25
N ALA A 349 8.06 10.57 -20.36
CA ALA A 349 8.22 11.97 -20.01
C ALA A 349 8.53 12.84 -21.24
N HIS A 350 9.48 12.40 -22.08
CA HIS A 350 9.85 13.07 -23.33
C HIS A 350 8.68 13.25 -24.28
N ARG A 351 7.83 12.22 -24.43
CA ARG A 351 6.65 12.28 -25.33
C ARG A 351 5.60 13.29 -24.88
N ILE A 352 5.49 13.55 -23.57
CA ILE A 352 4.51 14.47 -22.97
C ILE A 352 4.97 15.93 -23.07
N LEU A 353 6.26 16.18 -23.31
CA LEU A 353 6.80 17.54 -23.43
C LEU A 353 6.21 18.31 -24.61
N PRO A 354 6.13 19.65 -24.50
CA PRO A 354 5.84 20.52 -25.64
C PRO A 354 6.80 20.29 -26.80
N ASP A 355 6.30 20.38 -28.04
CA ASP A 355 7.07 20.09 -29.26
C ASP A 355 8.41 20.83 -29.34
N ALA A 356 8.44 22.10 -28.93
CA ALA A 356 9.64 22.92 -28.96
C ALA A 356 10.76 22.37 -28.05
N MET A 357 10.41 21.88 -26.87
CA MET A 357 11.37 21.25 -25.94
C MET A 357 11.74 19.85 -26.43
N ARG A 358 10.74 19.07 -26.85
CA ARG A 358 10.88 17.68 -27.27
C ARG A 358 11.83 17.50 -28.45
N ARG A 359 11.83 18.42 -29.42
CA ARG A 359 12.75 18.36 -30.59
C ARG A 359 14.21 18.61 -30.22
N ARG A 360 14.46 19.31 -29.10
CA ARG A 360 15.82 19.65 -28.64
C ARG A 360 16.42 18.56 -27.76
N LEU A 361 15.58 17.84 -27.02
CA LEU A 361 16.02 16.78 -26.11
C LEU A 361 16.01 15.44 -26.85
N VAL A 362 17.15 14.75 -26.85
CA VAL A 362 17.34 13.45 -27.51
C VAL A 362 17.56 12.39 -26.43
N PRO A 363 16.58 11.52 -26.14
CA PRO A 363 16.78 10.40 -25.22
C PRO A 363 17.84 9.45 -25.77
N VAL A 364 18.87 9.17 -24.98
CA VAL A 364 19.90 8.16 -25.27
C VAL A 364 19.88 7.08 -24.19
N LEU A 365 20.33 5.87 -24.56
CA LEU A 365 20.35 4.72 -23.65
C LEU A 365 21.69 4.57 -22.92
N ASP A 366 22.77 5.05 -23.54
CA ASP A 366 24.10 5.01 -22.94
C ASP A 366 24.42 6.33 -22.23
N THR A 367 24.92 6.21 -21.01
CA THR A 367 25.50 7.31 -20.24
C THR A 367 26.67 7.98 -20.93
N GLU A 368 27.48 7.23 -21.69
CA GLU A 368 28.66 7.77 -22.37
C GLU A 368 28.27 8.70 -23.53
N GLU A 369 27.05 8.54 -24.05
CA GLU A 369 26.50 9.39 -25.09
C GLU A 369 25.66 10.55 -24.54
N ALA A 370 25.44 10.63 -23.22
CA ALA A 370 24.54 11.60 -22.63
C ALA A 370 25.26 12.91 -22.31
N ASP A 371 24.56 14.03 -22.53
CA ASP A 371 24.96 15.34 -22.02
C ASP A 371 24.40 15.60 -20.60
N TYR A 372 23.31 14.94 -20.21
CA TYR A 372 22.72 14.98 -18.87
C TYR A 372 22.24 13.59 -18.44
N VAL A 373 22.34 13.30 -17.14
CA VAL A 373 21.80 12.07 -16.54
C VAL A 373 20.73 12.41 -15.50
N LEU A 374 19.51 11.93 -15.76
CA LEU A 374 18.40 12.04 -14.83
C LEU A 374 18.31 10.77 -13.97
N ASP A 375 18.85 10.86 -12.75
CA ASP A 375 18.95 9.75 -11.81
C ASP A 375 17.93 9.85 -10.65
N ARG A 376 17.27 8.74 -10.35
CA ARG A 376 16.32 8.56 -9.24
C ARG A 376 16.95 8.03 -7.93
N SER A 377 18.23 7.67 -7.93
CA SER A 377 18.95 7.14 -6.76
C SER A 377 20.44 7.45 -6.85
N PHE A 378 20.96 8.30 -5.95
CA PHE A 378 22.30 8.92 -5.92
C PHE A 378 23.53 8.04 -6.31
N ASN A 379 23.40 6.71 -6.34
CA ASN A 379 24.49 5.78 -6.62
C ASN A 379 24.43 5.12 -8.00
N TRP A 380 23.56 5.53 -8.94
CA TRP A 380 23.77 5.15 -10.33
C TRP A 380 24.92 6.00 -10.91
N ARG A 381 26.14 5.65 -10.54
CA ARG A 381 27.35 6.26 -11.10
C ARG A 381 27.72 5.47 -12.35
N PRO A 382 27.64 6.05 -13.56
CA PRO A 382 28.41 5.51 -14.66
C PRO A 382 29.89 5.50 -14.25
N ASN A 383 30.59 4.41 -14.54
CA ASN A 383 31.97 4.13 -14.08
C ASN A 383 33.03 5.19 -14.46
N LYS A 384 32.68 6.28 -15.16
CA LYS A 384 33.59 7.28 -15.71
C LYS A 384 33.26 8.75 -15.40
N VAL A 385 32.32 9.06 -14.49
CA VAL A 385 32.13 10.45 -14.05
C VAL A 385 33.31 10.86 -13.14
N THR A 386 34.38 11.38 -13.75
CA THR A 386 35.66 11.72 -13.08
C THR A 386 35.67 13.12 -12.44
N ALA A 387 34.70 13.97 -12.76
CA ALA A 387 34.46 15.22 -12.04
C ALA A 387 33.35 15.00 -11.00
N PRO A 388 33.37 15.68 -9.83
CA PRO A 388 32.19 15.68 -8.97
C PRO A 388 31.02 16.27 -9.79
N PRO A 389 29.92 15.54 -10.02
CA PRO A 389 28.80 16.06 -10.79
C PRO A 389 28.29 17.33 -10.10
N GLN A 390 27.97 18.37 -10.88
CA GLN A 390 27.27 19.51 -10.30
C GLN A 390 25.84 19.07 -10.00
N VAL A 391 25.52 19.03 -8.71
CA VAL A 391 24.20 18.63 -8.24
C VAL A 391 23.29 19.85 -8.26
N PHE A 392 22.28 19.82 -9.11
CA PHE A 392 21.23 20.84 -9.15
C PHE A 392 19.95 20.31 -8.52
N TRP A 393 19.30 21.17 -7.74
CA TRP A 393 17.99 20.91 -7.17
C TRP A 393 16.95 21.74 -7.93
N ALA A 394 15.99 21.07 -8.57
CA ALA A 394 14.81 21.71 -9.15
C ALA A 394 13.59 21.22 -8.37
N ASP A 395 13.03 22.06 -7.49
CA ASP A 395 11.82 21.76 -6.71
C ASP A 395 11.85 20.37 -6.03
N ASP A 396 12.93 20.08 -5.29
CA ASP A 396 13.22 18.82 -4.59
C ASP A 396 13.65 17.62 -5.49
N ILE A 397 13.86 17.84 -6.81
CA ILE A 397 14.33 16.82 -7.77
C ILE A 397 15.82 17.00 -8.06
N HIS A 398 16.54 15.88 -8.02
CA HIS A 398 17.98 15.79 -8.19
C HIS A 398 18.34 15.69 -9.69
N ILE A 399 19.15 16.62 -10.18
CA ILE A 399 19.67 16.62 -11.56
C ILE A 399 21.19 16.54 -11.48
N LEU A 400 21.78 15.53 -12.13
CA LEU A 400 23.23 15.35 -12.22
C LEU A 400 23.69 15.85 -13.60
N ASP A 401 24.59 16.83 -13.58
CA ASP A 401 25.37 17.31 -14.75
C ASP A 401 26.69 16.53 -14.85
#